data_AF-A0A7C3BQY3-F1
#
_entry.id   AF-A0A7C3BQY3-F1
#
_cell.length_a   1.000
_cell.length_b   1.000
_cell.length_c   1.000
_cell.angle_alpha   90.00
_cell.angle_beta   90.00
_cell.angle_gamma   90.00
#
_symmetry.space_group_name_H-M   'P 1'
#
loop_
_entity.id
_entity.type
_entity.pdbx_description
1 polymer ?
#
loop_
_entity_poly.entity_id
_entity_poly.type
_entity_poly.pdbx_seq_one_letter_code
_entity_poly.pdbx_strand_id
1 'polypeptide(L)'
;FLTWSEREMGGGFADLYLEPFLARYPDMQFGYLIELKYIPRGAFSAEKLQAQVTAAEAQLARYADDARIQGAFQKVALKKLVLVYKGWELVYREEVV
;
A
#
# COMPACT_ATOMS: atom_id res chain seq x y z
N PHE A 1 5.14 5.82 12.71
CA PHE A 1 3.85 5.27 12.27
C PHE A 1 3.40 4.23 13.27
N LEU A 2 2.09 4.06 13.45
CA LEU A 2 1.54 2.79 13.92
C LEU A 2 1.45 1.89 12.68
N THR A 3 1.95 0.66 12.77
CA THR A 3 2.03 -0.25 11.62
C THR A 3 0.98 -1.33 11.78
N TRP A 4 0.16 -1.49 10.75
CA TRP A 4 -0.88 -2.51 10.69
C TRP A 4 -0.71 -3.34 9.42
N SER A 5 -0.77 -4.66 9.56
CA SER A 5 -0.81 -5.58 8.42
C SER A 5 -2.23 -6.02 8.10
N GLU A 6 -2.50 -6.44 6.85
CA GLU A 6 -3.82 -6.97 6.43
C GLU A 6 -4.35 -8.04 7.41
N ARG A 7 -3.46 -8.95 7.83
CA ARG A 7 -3.78 -10.05 8.74
C ARG A 7 -4.29 -9.57 10.09
N GLU A 8 -3.75 -8.47 10.62
CA GLU A 8 -4.20 -7.89 11.89
C GLU A 8 -5.57 -7.21 11.75
N MET A 9 -5.97 -6.88 10.52
CA MET A 9 -7.20 -6.17 10.20
C MET A 9 -8.29 -7.06 9.56
N GLY A 10 -8.14 -8.38 9.63
CA GLY A 10 -9.17 -9.34 9.22
C GLY A 10 -9.32 -9.56 7.72
N GLY A 11 -8.27 -9.33 6.91
CA GLY A 11 -8.27 -9.71 5.48
C GLY A 11 -8.94 -8.72 4.53
N GLY A 12 -9.24 -7.49 5.00
CA GLY A 12 -9.94 -6.46 4.23
C GLY A 12 -9.15 -5.17 4.06
N PHE A 13 -7.83 -5.21 4.16
CA PHE A 13 -6.96 -4.02 4.18
C PHE A 13 -5.78 -4.15 3.23
N ALA A 14 -5.03 -3.06 3.05
CA ALA A 14 -3.75 -3.11 2.35
C ALA A 14 -2.77 -4.04 3.07
N ASP A 15 -1.83 -4.65 2.33
CA ASP A 15 -0.78 -5.50 2.91
C ASP A 15 -0.08 -4.82 4.09
N LEU A 16 0.23 -3.52 3.95
CA LEU A 16 0.68 -2.66 5.04
C LEU A 16 -0.04 -1.32 5.05
N TYR A 17 -0.38 -0.91 6.27
CA TYR A 17 -0.92 0.40 6.59
C TYR A 17 -0.02 1.08 7.61
N LEU A 18 0.52 2.24 7.25
CA LEU A 18 1.34 3.07 8.11
C LEU A 18 0.51 4.28 8.54
N GLU A 19 -0.17 4.12 9.67
CA GLU A 19 -0.97 5.17 10.27
C GLU A 19 -0.06 6.26 10.87
N PRO A 20 -0.32 7.55 10.58
CA PRO A 20 0.40 8.67 11.19
C PRO A 20 0.17 8.71 12.71
N PHE A 21 1.23 8.72 13.51
CA PHE A 21 1.09 8.74 14.97
C PHE A 21 1.10 10.18 15.52
N LEU A 22 0.09 10.96 15.13
CA LEU A 22 0.03 12.41 15.40
C LEU A 22 0.00 12.78 16.88
N ALA A 23 -0.51 11.90 17.75
CA ALA A 23 -0.50 12.14 19.19
C ALA A 23 0.93 12.24 19.77
N ARG A 24 1.89 11.53 19.16
CA ARG A 24 3.30 11.56 19.56
C ARG A 24 4.15 12.46 18.67
N TYR A 25 3.84 12.53 17.39
CA TYR A 25 4.59 13.26 16.37
C TYR A 25 3.62 14.15 15.56
N PRO A 26 3.25 15.32 16.10
CA PRO A 26 2.21 16.16 15.52
C PRO A 26 2.59 16.82 14.19
N ASP A 27 3.87 16.79 13.83
CA ASP A 27 4.46 17.35 12.61
C ASP A 27 4.54 16.35 11.44
N MET A 28 4.14 15.09 11.64
CA MET A 28 4.05 14.12 10.55
C MET A 28 3.11 14.62 9.47
N GLN A 29 3.54 14.54 8.21
CA GLN A 29 2.79 15.05 7.06
C GLN A 29 2.16 13.97 6.20
N PHE A 30 2.52 12.70 6.44
CA PHE A 30 2.14 11.58 5.61
C PHE A 30 1.71 10.38 6.43
N GLY A 31 0.89 9.53 5.81
CA GLY A 31 0.75 8.12 6.13
C GLY A 31 0.68 7.32 4.84
N TYR A 32 0.71 5.99 4.94
CA TYR A 32 0.90 5.14 3.77
C TYR A 32 -0.05 3.97 3.73
N LEU A 33 -0.56 3.67 2.54
CA LEU A 33 -1.07 2.35 2.17
C LEU A 33 -0.06 1.72 1.20
N ILE A 34 0.35 0.49 1.47
CA ILE A 34 1.36 -0.20 0.66
C ILE A 34 0.82 -1.56 0.26
N GLU A 35 0.79 -1.82 -1.04
CA GLU A 35 0.49 -3.13 -1.62
C GLU A 35 1.77 -3.81 -2.11
N LEU A 36 1.92 -5.08 -1.75
CA LEU A 36 3.04 -5.93 -2.07
C LEU A 36 2.58 -7.02 -3.03
N LYS A 37 3.08 -7.00 -4.27
CA LYS A 37 2.85 -8.07 -5.24
C LYS A 37 4.09 -8.93 -5.42
N TYR A 38 3.87 -10.22 -5.63
CA TYR A 38 4.92 -11.19 -5.84
C TYR A 38 4.73 -11.95 -7.15
N ILE A 39 5.79 -12.03 -7.94
CA ILE A 39 5.87 -12.80 -9.16
C ILE A 39 7.02 -13.81 -9.03
N PRO A 40 6.76 -15.13 -9.10
CA PRO A 40 7.83 -16.12 -9.14
C PRO A 40 8.78 -15.88 -10.31
N ARG A 41 10.09 -16.10 -10.11
CA ARG A 41 11.12 -15.85 -11.14
C ARG A 41 10.82 -16.51 -12.49
N GLY A 42 10.44 -17.79 -12.48
CA GLY A 42 10.12 -18.54 -13.70
C GLY A 42 8.77 -18.18 -14.33
N ALA A 43 7.98 -17.35 -13.65
CA ALA A 43 6.66 -16.93 -14.10
C ALA A 43 6.63 -15.46 -14.55
N PHE A 44 7.76 -14.74 -14.50
CA PHE A 44 7.81 -13.31 -14.79
C PHE A 44 7.63 -13.00 -16.27
N SER A 45 6.76 -12.04 -16.57
CA SER A 45 6.61 -11.40 -17.87
C SER A 45 6.18 -9.95 -17.67
N ALA A 46 6.42 -9.09 -18.67
CA ALA A 46 5.97 -7.70 -18.63
C ALA A 46 4.43 -7.60 -18.47
N GLU A 47 3.68 -8.48 -19.13
CA GLU A 47 2.22 -8.55 -19.02
C GLU A 47 1.76 -8.89 -17.59
N LYS A 48 2.39 -9.88 -16.95
CA LYS A 48 2.07 -10.23 -15.56
C LYS A 48 2.46 -9.13 -14.59
N LEU A 49 3.59 -8.44 -14.83
CA LEU A 49 3.95 -7.28 -14.05
C LEU A 49 2.86 -6.21 -14.13
N GLN A 50 2.43 -5.85 -15.35
CA GLN A 50 1.39 -4.85 -15.55
C GLN A 50 0.06 -5.25 -14.89
N ALA A 51 -0.34 -6.52 -15.02
CA ALA A 51 -1.55 -7.02 -14.37
C ALA A 51 -1.49 -6.93 -12.84
N GLN A 52 -0.34 -7.23 -12.24
CA GLN A 52 -0.13 -7.10 -10.79
C GLN A 52 -0.17 -5.64 -10.34
N VAL A 53 0.44 -4.72 -11.10
CA VAL A 53 0.41 -3.28 -10.83
C VAL A 53 -1.03 -2.76 -10.86
N THR A 54 -1.77 -3.03 -11.93
CA THR A 54 -3.17 -2.58 -12.07
C THR A 54 -4.08 -3.15 -10.98
N ALA A 55 -3.88 -4.42 -10.59
CA ALA A 55 -4.62 -5.00 -9.46
C ALA A 55 -4.29 -4.30 -8.13
N ALA A 56 -3.01 -4.01 -7.87
CA ALA A 56 -2.58 -3.31 -6.67
C ALA A 56 -3.14 -1.88 -6.60
N GLU A 57 -3.10 -1.14 -7.71
CA GLU A 57 -3.69 0.21 -7.82
C GLU A 57 -5.19 0.21 -7.50
N ALA A 58 -5.94 -0.76 -8.05
CA ALA A 58 -7.36 -0.89 -7.78
C ALA A 58 -7.65 -1.22 -6.30
N GLN A 59 -6.82 -2.07 -5.67
CA GLN A 59 -6.92 -2.35 -4.24
C GLN A 59 -6.64 -1.11 -3.39
N LEU A 60 -5.56 -0.38 -3.68
CA LEU A 60 -5.20 0.85 -2.98
C LEU A 60 -6.28 1.92 -3.11
N ALA A 61 -6.89 2.07 -4.29
CA ALA A 61 -8.01 2.99 -4.50
C ALA A 61 -9.20 2.62 -3.60
N ARG A 62 -9.59 1.34 -3.58
CA ARG A 62 -10.67 0.85 -2.71
C ARG A 62 -10.40 1.10 -1.22
N TYR A 63 -9.16 0.88 -0.76
CA TYR A 63 -8.79 1.11 0.64
C TYR A 63 -8.71 2.58 1.00
N ALA A 64 -8.27 3.43 0.06
CA ALA A 64 -8.29 4.87 0.25
C ALA A 64 -9.72 5.39 0.47
N ASP A 65 -10.73 4.77 -0.12
CA ASP A 65 -12.14 5.14 0.06
C ASP A 65 -12.78 4.59 1.36
N ASP A 66 -12.06 3.78 2.17
CA ASP A 66 -12.57 3.32 3.47
C ASP A 66 -12.70 4.49 4.45
N ALA A 67 -13.86 4.61 5.11
CA ALA A 67 -14.17 5.71 6.01
C ALA A 67 -13.15 5.86 7.17
N ARG A 68 -12.56 4.75 7.63
CA ARG A 68 -11.52 4.77 8.68
C ARG A 68 -10.24 5.41 8.17
N ILE A 69 -9.86 5.10 6.93
CA ILE A 69 -8.73 5.74 6.26
C ILE A 69 -9.01 7.22 6.06
N GLN A 70 -10.15 7.59 5.48
CA GLN A 70 -10.51 9.00 5.30
C GLN A 70 -10.49 9.79 6.63
N GLY A 71 -10.90 9.18 7.74
CA GLY A 71 -10.83 9.77 9.08
C GLY A 71 -9.40 10.04 9.57
N ALA A 72 -8.48 9.08 9.39
CA ALA A 72 -7.09 9.21 9.87
C ALA A 72 -6.25 10.23 9.08
N PHE A 73 -6.67 10.55 7.84
CA PHE A 73 -5.89 11.37 6.91
C PHE A 73 -6.44 12.79 6.70
N GLN A 74 -7.32 13.28 7.57
CA GLN A 74 -7.81 14.66 7.48
C GLN A 74 -6.71 15.72 7.62
N LYS A 75 -5.61 15.38 8.31
CA LYS A 75 -4.52 16.31 8.65
C LYS A 75 -3.20 16.01 7.93
N VAL A 76 -3.14 14.90 7.20
CA VAL A 76 -1.92 14.42 6.54
C VAL A 76 -2.22 13.86 5.16
N ALA A 77 -1.28 13.94 4.23
CA ALA A 77 -1.46 13.37 2.91
C ALA A 77 -1.33 11.84 2.94
N LEU A 78 -2.30 11.15 2.33
CA LEU A 78 -2.23 9.71 2.12
C LEU A 78 -1.37 9.41 0.90
N LYS A 79 -0.29 8.64 1.10
CA LYS A 79 0.54 8.09 0.02
C LYS A 79 0.17 6.63 -0.24
N LYS A 80 -0.04 6.27 -1.50
CA LYS A 80 -0.37 4.90 -1.94
C LYS A 80 0.84 4.34 -2.67
N LEU A 81 1.41 3.22 -2.23
CA LEU A 81 2.61 2.63 -2.83
C LEU A 81 2.32 1.23 -3.36
N VAL A 82 2.77 0.96 -4.59
CA VAL A 82 2.80 -0.39 -5.17
C VAL A 82 4.25 -0.85 -5.25
N LEU A 83 4.52 -2.03 -4.69
CA LEU A 83 5.83 -2.69 -4.78
C LEU A 83 5.63 -4.08 -5.39
N VAL A 84 6.36 -4.40 -6.47
CA VAL A 84 6.31 -5.73 -7.09
C VAL A 84 7.67 -6.39 -7.04
N TYR A 85 7.71 -7.60 -6.48
CA TYR A 85 8.90 -8.42 -6.35
C TYR A 85 8.93 -9.57 -7.37
N LYS A 86 10.08 -9.78 -8.01
CA LYS A 86 10.43 -10.96 -8.83
C LYS A 86 11.37 -11.87 -8.04
N GLY A 87 10.84 -12.89 -7.38
CA GLY A 87 11.62 -13.58 -6.34
C GLY A 87 11.96 -12.58 -5.21
N TRP A 88 13.24 -12.31 -4.97
CA TRP A 88 13.67 -11.30 -4.00
C TRP A 88 13.95 -9.91 -4.60
N GLU A 89 13.96 -9.79 -5.92
CA GLU A 89 14.30 -8.54 -6.61
C GLU A 89 13.09 -7.61 -6.66
N LEU A 90 13.21 -6.37 -6.20
CA LEU A 90 12.18 -5.34 -6.38
C LEU A 90 12.23 -4.81 -7.81
N VAL A 91 11.28 -5.24 -8.65
CA VAL A 91 11.28 -4.95 -10.10
C VAL A 91 10.37 -3.78 -10.46
N TYR A 92 9.48 -3.36 -9.57
CA TYR A 92 8.61 -2.20 -9.75
C TYR A 92 8.33 -1.52 -8.41
N ARG A 93 8.38 -0.19 -8.42
CA ARG A 93 8.03 0.66 -7.28
C ARG A 93 7.44 1.98 -7.78
N GLU A 94 6.24 2.31 -7.35
CA GLU A 94 5.59 3.56 -7.74
C GLU A 94 4.68 4.09 -6.63
N GLU A 95 4.63 5.41 -6.50
CA GLU A 95 3.60 6.11 -5.72
C GLU A 95 2.42 6.39 -6.65
N VAL A 96 1.27 5.78 -6.35
CA VAL A 96 0.05 5.91 -7.15
C VAL A 96 -0.57 7.27 -6.85
N VAL A 97 -0.79 8.06 -7.89
CA VAL A 97 -1.47 9.37 -7.81
C VAL A 97 -2.96 9.16 -7.58
#